data_AF-A0A3D5UTV0-F1
#
_entry.id   AF-A0A3D5UTV0-F1
#
_cell.length_a   1.000
_cell.length_b   1.000
_cell.length_c   1.000
_cell.angle_alpha   90.00
_cell.angle_beta   90.00
_cell.angle_gamma   90.00
#
_symmetry.space_group_name_H-M   'P 1'
#
loop_
_entity.id
_entity.type
_entity.pdbx_description
1 polymer ?
#
loop_
_entity_poly.entity_id
_entity_poly.type
_entity_poly.pdbx_seq_one_letter_code
_entity_poly.pdbx_strand_id
1 'polypeptide(L)'
;MELHGHAREVLRRVGHDRSAIGILPQPGAAADSDWWVGLATGGTSGLQIVARLPFADVAGENDGARALVLAHSNFEGTGDDTSLIALSVAESLSDTRVMTLVKEAGLEGKRIASAGTDNGAAKHIYLISVPYHLAADDERLSALAGGAVIEARLLGGYANPLQRDSDGE
;
A
#
# COMPACT_ATOMS: atom_id res chain seq x y z
N MET A 1 -8.05 -20.58 -9.54
CA MET A 1 -7.08 -19.47 -9.71
C MET A 1 -7.14 -19.05 -11.16
N GLU A 2 -7.51 -17.81 -11.44
CA GLU A 2 -7.54 -17.26 -12.80
C GLU A 2 -6.46 -16.19 -12.93
N LEU A 3 -5.68 -16.28 -14.00
CA LEU A 3 -4.63 -15.30 -14.30
C LEU A 3 -5.22 -14.18 -15.15
N HIS A 4 -4.97 -12.94 -14.74
CA HIS A 4 -5.39 -11.75 -15.47
C HIS A 4 -4.13 -11.02 -15.98
N GLY A 5 -4.14 -10.61 -17.25
CA GLY A 5 -2.98 -9.96 -17.88
C GLY A 5 -2.73 -8.52 -17.42
N HIS A 6 -3.68 -7.90 -16.71
CA HIS A 6 -3.59 -6.52 -16.25
C HIS A 6 -4.14 -6.34 -14.84
N ALA A 7 -3.44 -5.57 -14.01
CA ALA A 7 -3.83 -5.32 -12.62
C ALA A 7 -5.24 -4.71 -12.46
N ARG A 8 -5.66 -3.86 -13.41
CA ARG A 8 -7.01 -3.27 -13.45
C ARG A 8 -8.12 -4.30 -13.46
N GLU A 9 -7.90 -5.47 -14.06
CA GLU A 9 -8.91 -6.51 -14.17
C GLU A 9 -9.09 -7.24 -12.83
N VAL A 10 -7.99 -7.48 -12.12
CA VAL A 10 -8.00 -8.01 -10.75
C VAL A 10 -8.75 -7.03 -9.84
N LEU A 11 -8.41 -5.74 -9.87
CA LEU A 11 -9.10 -4.71 -9.07
C LEU A 11 -10.59 -4.64 -9.38
N ARG A 12 -10.98 -4.69 -10.67
CA ARG A 12 -12.39 -4.69 -11.08
C ARG A 12 -13.13 -5.93 -10.55
N ARG A 13 -12.53 -7.12 -10.65
CA ARG A 13 -13.14 -8.36 -10.20
C ARG A 13 -13.33 -8.35 -8.68
N VAL A 14 -12.26 -8.08 -7.94
CA VAL A 14 -12.29 -8.10 -6.48
C VAL A 14 -13.18 -6.99 -5.92
N GLY A 15 -13.18 -5.81 -6.55
CA GLY A 15 -14.09 -4.72 -6.17
C GLY A 15 -15.57 -5.01 -6.41
N HIS A 16 -15.92 -5.97 -7.28
CA HIS A 16 -17.30 -6.37 -7.55
C HIS A 16 -17.75 -7.58 -6.72
N ASP A 17 -16.83 -8.51 -6.47
CA ASP A 17 -17.07 -9.74 -5.72
C ASP A 17 -16.30 -9.72 -4.40
N ARG A 18 -17.03 -9.49 -3.31
CA ARG A 18 -16.46 -9.42 -1.94
C ARG A 18 -15.85 -10.73 -1.45
N SER A 19 -16.16 -11.85 -2.12
CA SER A 19 -15.57 -13.16 -1.78
C SER A 19 -14.28 -13.45 -2.55
N ALA A 20 -13.97 -12.67 -3.57
CA ALA A 20 -12.75 -12.82 -4.34
C ALA A 20 -11.54 -12.24 -3.59
N ILE A 21 -10.38 -12.88 -3.78
CA ILE A 21 -9.08 -12.42 -3.28
C ILE A 21 -8.21 -12.06 -4.48
N GLY A 22 -7.63 -10.88 -4.46
CA GLY A 22 -6.69 -10.41 -5.49
C GLY A 22 -5.24 -10.60 -5.04
N ILE A 23 -4.36 -10.93 -5.98
CA ILE A 23 -2.92 -10.94 -5.76
C ILE A 23 -2.30 -10.08 -6.86
N LEU A 24 -1.58 -9.04 -6.46
CA LEU A 24 -0.92 -8.11 -7.38
C LEU A 24 0.56 -7.94 -7.00
N PRO A 25 1.45 -7.69 -7.97
CA PRO A 25 2.86 -7.47 -7.69
C PRO A 25 3.05 -6.27 -6.77
N GLN A 26 4.12 -6.29 -5.98
CA GLN A 26 4.47 -5.16 -5.13
C GLN A 26 4.59 -3.87 -5.96
N PRO A 27 4.00 -2.74 -5.50
CA PRO A 27 4.20 -1.44 -6.13
C PRO A 27 5.68 -1.10 -6.32
N GLY A 28 6.04 -0.55 -7.49
CA GLY A 28 7.42 -0.18 -7.83
C GLY A 28 8.29 -1.33 -8.36
N ALA A 29 7.82 -2.57 -8.38
CA ALA A 29 8.62 -3.72 -8.84
C ALA A 29 8.66 -3.90 -10.37
N ALA A 30 7.69 -3.37 -11.12
CA ALA A 30 7.56 -3.58 -12.57
C ALA A 30 6.88 -2.39 -13.29
N ALA A 31 6.90 -2.41 -14.63
CA ALA A 31 6.01 -1.57 -15.44
C ALA A 31 4.54 -1.90 -15.11
N ASP A 32 3.65 -0.90 -15.14
CA ASP A 32 2.24 -1.00 -14.70
C ASP A 32 2.02 -1.34 -13.22
N SER A 33 3.01 -1.06 -12.35
CA SER A 33 2.92 -1.31 -10.89
C SER A 33 2.14 -0.26 -10.10
N ASP A 34 1.50 0.70 -10.78
CA ASP A 34 0.71 1.79 -10.16
C ASP A 34 -0.76 1.43 -9.89
N TRP A 35 -1.09 0.14 -9.90
CA TRP A 35 -2.44 -0.36 -9.62
C TRP A 35 -3.01 0.15 -8.28
N TRP A 36 -2.13 0.40 -7.30
CA TRP A 36 -2.48 0.89 -5.96
C TRP A 36 -3.11 2.28 -5.99
N VAL A 37 -2.90 3.07 -7.04
CA VAL A 37 -3.57 4.36 -7.27
C VAL A 37 -5.10 4.20 -7.32
N GLY A 38 -5.61 3.07 -7.83
CA GLY A 38 -7.04 2.76 -7.84
C GLY A 38 -7.64 2.60 -6.43
N LEU A 39 -6.85 2.09 -5.48
CA LEU A 39 -7.23 2.07 -4.05
C LEU A 39 -7.14 3.48 -3.46
N ALA A 40 -6.03 4.19 -3.73
CA ALA A 40 -5.76 5.51 -3.20
C ALA A 40 -6.82 6.54 -3.57
N THR A 41 -7.36 6.48 -4.78
CA THR A 41 -8.42 7.39 -5.27
C THR A 41 -9.84 6.97 -4.86
N GLY A 42 -10.00 5.81 -4.21
CA GLY A 42 -11.28 5.42 -3.58
C GLY A 42 -12.25 4.73 -4.52
N GLY A 43 -11.78 4.28 -5.70
CA GLY A 43 -12.61 3.55 -6.67
C GLY A 43 -13.09 2.18 -6.19
N THR A 44 -12.62 1.70 -5.03
CA THR A 44 -12.86 0.34 -4.52
C THR A 44 -13.14 0.37 -3.01
N SER A 45 -14.31 0.92 -2.63
CA SER A 45 -14.72 1.04 -1.23
C SER A 45 -14.67 -0.30 -0.49
N GLY A 46 -13.98 -0.35 0.64
CA GLY A 46 -13.84 -1.53 1.49
C GLY A 46 -12.84 -2.58 1.01
N LEU A 47 -12.15 -2.35 -0.11
CA LEU A 47 -11.04 -3.18 -0.56
C LEU A 47 -9.74 -2.70 0.11
N GLN A 48 -9.03 -3.62 0.76
CA GLN A 48 -7.76 -3.31 1.42
C GLN A 48 -6.67 -4.32 1.06
N ILE A 49 -5.43 -3.89 1.22
CA ILE A 49 -4.27 -4.77 1.30
C ILE A 49 -4.30 -5.45 2.67
N VAL A 50 -4.22 -6.78 2.70
CA VAL A 50 -4.38 -7.57 3.94
C VAL A 50 -3.22 -8.52 4.22
N ALA A 51 -2.38 -8.81 3.22
CA ALA A 51 -1.21 -9.66 3.37
C ALA A 51 -0.13 -9.34 2.31
N ARG A 52 1.09 -9.83 2.59
CA ARG A 52 2.23 -9.85 1.67
C ARG A 52 2.63 -11.29 1.39
N LEU A 53 3.03 -11.56 0.15
CA LEU A 53 3.59 -12.83 -0.29
C LEU A 53 5.04 -12.64 -0.78
N PRO A 54 5.93 -13.63 -0.55
CA PRO A 54 5.74 -14.76 0.37
C PRO A 54 5.64 -14.29 1.84
N PHE A 55 5.07 -15.14 2.71
CA PHE A 55 4.98 -14.85 4.15
C PHE A 55 6.17 -15.42 4.97
N ALA A 56 7.11 -16.08 4.30
CA ALA A 56 8.41 -16.41 4.85
C ALA A 56 9.46 -15.83 3.91
N ASP A 57 10.33 -14.98 4.45
CA ASP A 57 11.50 -14.46 3.77
C ASP A 57 12.73 -15.24 4.25
N VAL A 58 13.57 -15.70 3.32
CA VAL A 58 14.76 -16.50 3.63
C VAL A 58 16.01 -15.65 3.46
N ALA A 59 16.92 -15.75 4.43
CA ALA A 59 18.14 -14.96 4.47
C ALA A 59 18.97 -15.18 3.20
N GLY A 60 19.25 -14.09 2.49
CA GLY A 60 20.00 -14.11 1.22
C GLY A 60 19.12 -14.05 -0.03
N GLU A 61 17.82 -14.34 0.06
CA GLU A 61 16.87 -14.24 -1.06
C GLU A 61 16.22 -12.84 -1.13
N ASN A 62 17.03 -11.81 -1.31
CA ASN A 62 16.54 -10.43 -1.33
C ASN A 62 15.84 -10.03 -2.65
N ASP A 63 16.01 -10.81 -3.72
CA ASP A 63 15.53 -10.50 -5.08
C ASP A 63 14.29 -11.32 -5.49
N GLY A 64 13.65 -11.99 -4.53
CA GLY A 64 12.45 -12.79 -4.77
C GLY A 64 11.23 -11.93 -5.16
N ALA A 65 10.35 -12.50 -5.99
CA ALA A 65 9.10 -11.84 -6.39
C ALA A 65 8.20 -11.60 -5.16
N ARG A 66 7.76 -10.35 -4.99
CA ARG A 66 6.86 -9.94 -3.90
C ARG A 66 5.50 -9.55 -4.45
N ALA A 67 4.46 -9.93 -3.73
CA ALA A 67 3.09 -9.58 -4.07
C ALA A 67 2.30 -9.12 -2.84
N LEU A 68 1.25 -8.36 -3.07
CA LEU A 68 0.29 -7.92 -2.08
C LEU A 68 -1.06 -8.58 -2.34
N VAL A 69 -1.72 -8.98 -1.25
CA VAL A 69 -3.03 -9.62 -1.27
C VAL A 69 -4.11 -8.59 -0.95
N LEU A 70 -5.16 -8.59 -1.76
CA LEU A 70 -6.28 -7.67 -1.71
C LEU A 70 -7.57 -8.40 -1.35
N ALA A 71 -8.30 -7.90 -0.36
CA ALA A 71 -9.56 -8.48 0.08
C ALA A 71 -10.53 -7.43 0.63
N HIS A 72 -11.83 -7.77 0.66
CA HIS A 72 -12.85 -7.00 1.38
C HIS A 72 -12.84 -7.35 2.88
N SER A 73 -11.70 -7.13 3.52
CA SER A 73 -11.47 -7.37 4.95
C SER A 73 -10.53 -6.31 5.51
N ASN A 74 -10.65 -6.03 6.80
CA ASN A 74 -9.62 -5.26 7.50
C ASN A 74 -8.34 -6.07 7.62
N PHE A 75 -7.18 -5.42 7.58
CA PHE A 75 -5.95 -6.04 8.07
C PHE A 75 -5.91 -5.92 9.61
N GLU A 76 -5.58 -7.03 10.27
CA GLU A 76 -5.56 -7.10 11.73
C GLU A 76 -4.15 -6.84 12.27
N GLY A 77 -4.05 -6.31 13.49
CA GLY A 77 -2.77 -6.07 14.15
C GLY A 77 -2.20 -7.36 14.72
N THR A 78 -0.97 -7.69 14.35
CA THR A 78 -0.25 -8.85 14.83
C THR A 78 0.89 -8.50 15.79
N GLY A 79 1.27 -7.22 15.85
CA GLY A 79 2.35 -6.69 16.68
C GLY A 79 3.66 -6.49 15.93
N ASP A 80 3.82 -7.12 14.77
CA ASP A 80 4.90 -6.90 13.82
C ASP A 80 4.31 -6.70 12.42
N ASP A 81 3.82 -5.48 12.16
CA ASP A 81 3.01 -5.16 11.00
C ASP A 81 3.63 -4.03 10.17
N THR A 82 3.27 -3.98 8.89
CA THR A 82 3.48 -2.83 8.02
C THR A 82 2.14 -2.31 7.51
N SER A 83 1.85 -1.04 7.78
CA SER A 83 0.71 -0.33 7.18
C SER A 83 1.12 0.42 5.92
N LEU A 84 0.19 0.57 4.98
CA LEU A 84 0.40 1.27 3.72
C LEU A 84 -0.55 2.47 3.62
N ILE A 85 0.02 3.66 3.44
CA ILE A 85 -0.74 4.92 3.35
C ILE A 85 -0.48 5.55 1.98
N ALA A 86 -1.53 6.01 1.33
CA ALA A 86 -1.45 6.89 0.18
C ALA A 86 -1.55 8.35 0.61
N LEU A 87 -0.63 9.18 0.14
CA LEU A 87 -0.67 10.64 0.28
C LEU A 87 -0.95 11.27 -1.07
N SER A 88 -2.14 11.84 -1.23
CA SER A 88 -2.56 12.56 -2.43
C SER A 88 -2.21 14.04 -2.30
N VAL A 89 -1.45 14.58 -3.25
CA VAL A 89 -0.97 15.97 -3.22
C VAL A 89 -1.32 16.74 -4.49
N ALA A 90 -1.47 18.05 -4.38
CA ALA A 90 -1.84 18.93 -5.50
C ALA A 90 -0.71 19.11 -6.52
N GLU A 91 0.54 19.00 -6.08
CA GLU A 91 1.75 19.16 -6.89
C GLU A 91 2.79 18.13 -6.46
N SER A 92 3.68 17.74 -7.38
CA SER A 92 4.77 16.82 -7.05
C SER A 92 5.71 17.45 -6.01
N LEU A 93 5.98 16.71 -4.95
CA LEU A 93 6.88 17.07 -3.86
C LEU A 93 8.20 16.31 -3.97
N SER A 94 9.26 16.87 -3.38
CA SER A 94 10.51 16.13 -3.20
C SER A 94 10.35 15.04 -2.15
N ASP A 95 11.12 13.96 -2.26
CA ASP A 95 11.17 12.89 -1.26
C ASP A 95 11.37 13.42 0.16
N THR A 96 12.31 14.35 0.33
CA THR A 96 12.57 14.98 1.63
C THR A 96 11.33 15.67 2.17
N ARG A 97 10.56 16.38 1.33
CA ARG A 97 9.34 17.06 1.78
C ARG A 97 8.24 16.06 2.15
N VAL A 98 8.05 15.01 1.35
CA VAL A 98 7.09 13.93 1.67
C VAL A 98 7.41 13.31 3.02
N MET A 99 8.68 12.93 3.24
CA MET A 99 9.09 12.32 4.51
C MET A 99 9.00 13.29 5.70
N THR A 100 9.22 14.58 5.46
CA THR A 100 9.02 15.62 6.49
C THR A 100 7.56 15.68 6.92
N LEU A 101 6.60 15.68 5.98
CA LEU A 101 5.16 15.69 6.27
C LEU A 101 4.75 14.45 7.08
N VAL A 102 5.24 13.27 6.70
CA VAL A 102 5.00 12.02 7.43
C VAL A 102 5.47 12.13 8.89
N LYS A 103 6.67 12.67 9.09
CA LYS A 103 7.24 12.88 10.42
C LYS A 103 6.51 13.93 11.24
N GLU A 104 6.11 15.05 10.61
CA GLU A 104 5.33 16.12 11.25
C GLU A 104 3.98 15.61 11.77
N ALA A 105 3.37 14.62 11.12
CA ALA A 105 2.16 13.95 11.58
C ALA A 105 2.41 12.88 12.67
N GLY A 106 3.65 12.71 13.15
CA GLY A 106 4.00 11.72 14.16
C GLY A 106 4.08 10.28 13.63
N LEU A 107 4.26 10.12 12.32
CA LEU A 107 4.46 8.83 11.68
C LEU A 107 5.92 8.64 11.29
N GLU A 108 6.38 7.40 11.30
CA GLU A 108 7.69 7.02 10.80
C GLU A 108 7.47 6.07 9.64
N GLY A 109 7.89 6.46 8.44
CA GLY A 109 7.61 5.67 7.25
C GLY A 109 8.74 5.65 6.24
N LYS A 110 8.51 4.93 5.15
CA LYS A 110 9.39 4.91 3.98
C LYS A 110 8.54 5.02 2.73
N ARG A 111 8.96 5.84 1.76
CA ARG A 111 8.32 5.86 0.45
C ARG A 111 8.65 4.57 -0.30
N ILE A 112 7.62 3.88 -0.77
CA ILE A 112 7.78 2.62 -1.54
C ILE A 112 7.42 2.79 -3.01
N ALA A 113 6.53 3.72 -3.35
CA ALA A 113 6.17 4.04 -4.73
C ALA A 113 5.62 5.47 -4.83
N SER A 114 5.49 5.96 -6.06
CA SER A 114 4.89 7.26 -6.36
C SER A 114 4.36 7.26 -7.79
N ALA A 115 3.19 7.86 -8.00
CA ALA A 115 2.53 7.88 -9.30
C ALA A 115 1.93 9.26 -9.58
N GLY A 116 2.03 9.70 -10.85
CA GLY A 116 1.27 10.85 -11.33
C GLY A 116 -0.20 10.48 -11.52
N THR A 117 -1.10 11.46 -11.34
CA THR A 117 -2.52 11.29 -11.63
C THR A 117 -3.05 12.53 -12.34
N ASP A 118 -3.77 12.32 -13.44
CA ASP A 118 -4.45 13.40 -14.16
C ASP A 118 -5.90 13.58 -13.71
N ASN A 119 -6.39 12.68 -12.84
CA ASN A 119 -7.77 12.65 -12.38
C ASN A 119 -7.94 13.42 -11.08
N GLY A 120 -8.66 14.53 -11.14
CA GLY A 120 -9.07 15.32 -9.97
C GLY A 120 -8.07 16.39 -9.54
N ALA A 121 -8.19 16.79 -8.27
CA ALA A 121 -7.39 17.85 -7.66
C ALA A 121 -5.97 17.38 -7.30
N ALA A 122 -5.80 16.11 -6.96
CA ALA A 122 -4.48 15.52 -6.78
C ALA A 122 -3.78 15.36 -8.14
N LYS A 123 -2.49 15.69 -8.19
CA LYS A 123 -1.62 15.49 -9.35
C LYS A 123 -0.55 14.45 -9.13
N HIS A 124 -0.27 14.12 -7.87
CA HIS A 124 0.68 13.09 -7.51
C HIS A 124 0.18 12.34 -6.27
N ILE A 125 0.48 11.05 -6.21
CA ILE A 125 0.21 10.21 -5.06
C ILE A 125 1.50 9.52 -4.64
N TYR A 126 1.79 9.51 -3.34
CA TYR A 126 2.89 8.78 -2.75
C TYR A 126 2.38 7.60 -1.94
N LEU A 127 3.01 6.45 -2.09
CA LEU A 127 2.75 5.28 -1.26
C LEU A 127 3.84 5.16 -0.20
N ILE A 128 3.42 5.19 1.06
CA ILE A 128 4.29 5.17 2.23
C ILE A 128 4.03 3.89 3.02
N SER A 129 5.08 3.15 3.35
CA SER A 129 5.02 2.07 4.34
C SER A 129 5.34 2.61 5.73
N VAL A 130 4.63 2.12 6.74
CA VAL A 130 4.79 2.48 8.15
C VAL A 130 4.97 1.18 8.96
N PRO A 131 6.02 1.05 9.79
CA PRO A 131 6.43 -0.23 10.39
C PRO A 131 5.64 -0.55 11.67
N TYR A 132 4.32 -0.35 11.63
CA TYR A 132 3.37 -0.74 12.66
C TYR A 132 1.95 -0.72 12.09
N HIS A 133 1.02 -1.36 12.81
CA HIS A 133 -0.40 -1.30 12.51
C HIS A 133 -0.93 0.13 12.71
N LEU A 134 -1.69 0.62 11.73
CA LEU A 134 -2.51 1.82 11.79
C LEU A 134 -3.97 1.46 11.67
N ALA A 135 -4.79 1.90 12.62
CA ALA A 135 -6.23 1.79 12.52
C ALA A 135 -6.77 2.82 11.51
N ALA A 136 -7.94 2.54 10.93
CA ALA A 136 -8.56 3.43 9.93
C ALA A 136 -8.94 4.81 10.50
N ASP A 137 -9.14 4.90 11.82
CA ASP A 137 -9.50 6.10 12.57
C ASP A 137 -8.31 6.72 13.33
N ASP A 138 -7.07 6.29 13.05
CA ASP A 138 -5.88 6.87 13.67
C ASP A 138 -5.77 8.37 13.37
N GLU A 139 -5.75 9.19 14.41
CA GLU A 139 -5.75 10.66 14.31
C GLU A 139 -4.57 11.20 13.50
N ARG A 140 -3.44 10.47 13.45
CA ARG A 140 -2.26 10.84 12.66
C ARG A 140 -2.53 10.80 11.16
N LEU A 141 -3.47 9.97 10.70
CA LEU A 141 -3.92 9.98 9.31
C LEU A 141 -4.62 11.30 8.97
N SER A 142 -5.45 11.81 9.88
CA SER A 142 -6.11 13.10 9.69
C SER A 142 -5.14 14.26 9.80
N ALA A 143 -4.12 14.17 10.66
CA ALA A 143 -3.06 15.17 10.80
C ALA A 143 -2.19 15.34 9.54
N LEU A 144 -2.12 14.31 8.69
CA LEU A 144 -1.46 14.40 7.38
C LEU A 144 -2.22 15.28 6.39
N ALA A 145 -3.54 15.42 6.53
CA ALA A 145 -4.34 16.22 5.62
C ALA A 145 -4.16 17.72 5.92
N GLY A 146 -3.91 18.51 4.87
CA GLY A 146 -3.68 19.95 4.97
C GLY A 146 -2.42 20.43 4.28
N GLY A 147 -2.36 21.74 4.01
CA GLY A 147 -1.25 22.35 3.28
C GLY A 147 -1.12 21.78 1.87
N ALA A 148 -0.04 21.03 1.61
CA ALA A 148 0.23 20.41 0.32
C ALA A 148 -0.48 19.06 0.10
N VAL A 149 -0.92 18.42 1.19
CA VAL A 149 -1.61 17.11 1.16
C VAL A 149 -3.10 17.34 1.11
N ILE A 150 -3.73 16.88 0.03
CA ILE A 150 -5.18 16.95 -0.17
C ILE A 150 -5.87 15.88 0.67
N GLU A 151 -5.31 14.68 0.68
CA GLU A 151 -5.88 13.53 1.37
C GLU A 151 -4.78 12.55 1.77
N ALA A 152 -4.94 11.93 2.94
CA ALA A 152 -4.18 10.76 3.35
C ALA A 152 -5.16 9.59 3.55
N ARG A 153 -4.84 8.42 2.99
CA ARG A 153 -5.70 7.25 3.05
C ARG A 153 -4.91 6.00 3.42
N LEU A 154 -5.38 5.28 4.43
CA LEU A 154 -4.92 3.93 4.73
C LEU A 154 -5.41 2.96 3.65
N LEU A 155 -4.48 2.29 2.96
CA LEU A 155 -4.80 1.27 1.93
C LEU A 155 -4.88 -0.14 2.51
N GLY A 156 -4.58 -0.29 3.80
CA GLY A 156 -4.45 -1.56 4.50
C GLY A 156 -3.01 -1.79 4.95
N GLY A 157 -2.64 -3.05 5.13
CA GLY A 157 -1.36 -3.45 5.68
C GLY A 157 -1.19 -4.96 5.67
N TYR A 158 -0.12 -5.43 6.29
CA TYR A 158 0.18 -6.85 6.40
C TYR A 158 1.09 -7.11 7.61
N ALA A 159 0.98 -8.31 8.17
CA ALA A 159 1.99 -8.83 9.07
C ALA A 159 3.33 -8.99 8.33
N ASN A 160 4.43 -8.61 8.97
CA ASN A 160 5.75 -8.77 8.38
C ASN A 160 6.08 -10.25 8.20
N PRO A 161 6.65 -10.66 7.05
CA PRO A 161 7.00 -12.06 6.83
C PRO A 161 7.99 -12.59 7.87
N LEU A 162 7.80 -13.87 8.21
CA LEU A 162 8.71 -14.59 9.09
C LEU A 162 10.10 -14.63 8.47
N GLN A 163 11.11 -14.29 9.26
CA GLN A 163 12.50 -14.40 8.83
C GLN A 163 13.01 -15.82 9.08
N ARG A 164 13.61 -16.43 8.07
CA ARG A 164 14.18 -17.78 8.11
C ARG A 164 15.66 -17.73 7.73
N ASP A 165 16.50 -18.48 8.46
CA ASP A 165 17.93 -18.57 8.16
C ASP A 165 18.22 -19.48 6.94
N SER A 166 17.33 -20.43 6.65
CA SER A 166 17.40 -21.31 5.48
C SER A 166 16.00 -21.79 5.06
N ASP A 167 15.88 -22.27 3.83
CA ASP A 167 14.65 -22.84 3.26
C ASP A 167 14.29 -24.24 3.80
N GLY A 168 15.16 -24.82 4.63
CA GLY A 168 14.92 -26.13 5.24
C GLY A 168 15.18 -27.34 4.32
N GLU A 169 15.85 -27.12 3.18
CA GLU A 169 16.48 -28.19 2.37
C GLU A 169 17.89 -28.56 2.87
#